data_AF-A0A933XI15-F1
#
_entry.id   AF-A0A933XI15-F1
#
_cell.length_a   1.000
_cell.length_b   1.000
_cell.length_c   1.000
_cell.angle_alpha   90.00
_cell.angle_beta   90.00
_cell.angle_gamma   90.00
#
_symmetry.space_group_name_H-M   'P 1'
#
loop_
_entity.id
_entity.type
_entity.pdbx_description
1 polymer ?
#
loop_
_entity_poly.entity_id
_entity_poly.type
_entity_poly.pdbx_seq_one_letter_code
_entity_poly.pdbx_strand_id
1 'polypeptide(L)'
;MSIFGLFDIGKSAIFASQTALNVVSNNIANVNTPGYSRQEVVLQIASPIEVRGDFLGRGVQTADIRRHYDKFLHLQIIGQNQSYGRSFALDQGLSQVEQVFNEARSLGLSNSLDAFFNAWQKVSTNPEGMA
;
A
#
# COMPACT_ATOMS: atom_id res chain seq x y z
N MET A 1 -41.52 -15.33 -26.24
CA MET A 1 -41.13 -14.49 -25.07
C MET A 1 -42.27 -14.49 -24.07
N SER A 2 -42.06 -15.05 -22.86
CA SER A 2 -43.08 -15.05 -21.80
C SER A 2 -43.08 -13.70 -21.06
N ILE A 3 -44.25 -13.28 -20.55
CA ILE A 3 -44.38 -12.06 -19.74
C ILE A 3 -43.46 -12.08 -18.50
N PHE A 4 -43.21 -13.26 -17.94
CA PHE A 4 -42.26 -13.45 -16.84
C PHE A 4 -40.82 -13.09 -17.24
N GLY A 5 -40.41 -13.43 -18.46
CA GLY A 5 -39.08 -13.07 -18.97
C GLY A 5 -38.91 -11.55 -19.16
N LEU A 6 -39.98 -10.85 -19.56
CA LEU A 6 -39.98 -9.38 -19.63
C LEU A 6 -39.89 -8.75 -18.24
N PHE A 7 -40.60 -9.28 -17.25
CA PHE A 7 -40.49 -8.82 -15.87
C PHE A 7 -39.10 -9.06 -15.27
N ASP A 8 -38.48 -10.20 -15.56
CA ASP A 8 -37.12 -10.50 -15.11
C ASP A 8 -36.09 -9.53 -15.71
N ILE A 9 -36.23 -9.20 -17.01
CA ILE A 9 -35.40 -8.17 -17.66
C ILE A 9 -35.60 -6.81 -16.98
N GLY A 10 -36.84 -6.38 -16.76
CA GLY A 10 -37.14 -5.12 -16.08
C GLY A 10 -36.59 -5.06 -14.66
N LYS A 11 -36.74 -6.16 -13.89
CA LYS A 11 -36.17 -6.33 -12.56
C LYS A 11 -34.64 -6.19 -12.58
N SER A 12 -33.98 -6.85 -13.53
CA SER A 12 -32.51 -6.77 -13.68
C SER A 12 -32.04 -5.34 -13.95
N ALA A 13 -32.76 -4.60 -14.80
CA ALA A 13 -32.45 -3.21 -15.13
C ALA A 13 -32.62 -2.27 -13.94
N ILE A 14 -33.68 -2.45 -13.15
CA ILE A 14 -33.90 -1.66 -11.92
C ILE A 14 -32.79 -1.92 -10.91
N PHE A 15 -32.40 -3.17 -10.67
CA PHE A 15 -31.32 -3.48 -9.73
C PHE A 15 -29.96 -2.96 -10.17
N ALA A 16 -29.63 -3.09 -11.45
CA ALA A 16 -28.41 -2.52 -12.03
C ALA A 16 -28.38 -0.99 -11.85
N SER A 17 -29.51 -0.32 -12.12
CA SER A 17 -29.65 1.14 -11.95
C SER A 17 -29.52 1.56 -10.49
N GLN A 18 -30.14 0.81 -9.55
CA GLN A 18 -30.02 1.07 -8.12
C GLN A 18 -28.56 0.97 -7.65
N THR A 19 -27.82 -0.02 -8.16
CA THR A 19 -26.39 -0.18 -7.84
C THR A 19 -25.58 0.98 -8.39
N ALA A 20 -25.85 1.42 -9.63
CA ALA A 20 -25.22 2.60 -10.21
C ALA A 20 -25.48 3.86 -9.38
N LEU A 21 -26.72 4.08 -8.94
CA LEU A 21 -27.08 5.21 -8.07
C LEU A 21 -26.37 5.15 -6.71
N ASN A 22 -26.23 3.95 -6.12
CA ASN A 22 -25.50 3.77 -4.87
C ASN A 22 -24.02 4.16 -5.03
N VAL A 23 -23.39 3.79 -6.14
CA VAL A 23 -21.99 4.16 -6.44
C VAL A 23 -21.86 5.66 -6.68
N VAL A 24 -22.81 6.27 -7.41
CA VAL A 24 -22.87 7.74 -7.58
C VAL A 24 -23.01 8.44 -6.22
N SER A 25 -23.89 7.96 -5.35
CA SER A 25 -24.07 8.49 -4.00
C SER A 25 -22.78 8.39 -3.17
N ASN A 26 -22.11 7.24 -3.20
CA ASN A 26 -20.82 7.08 -2.53
C ASN A 26 -19.73 8.01 -3.07
N ASN A 27 -19.66 8.20 -4.39
CA ASN A 27 -18.74 9.13 -5.02
C ASN A 27 -18.99 10.57 -4.56
N ILE A 28 -20.26 11.00 -4.51
CA ILE A 28 -20.63 12.35 -4.07
C ILE A 28 -20.28 12.53 -2.58
N ALA A 29 -20.61 11.55 -1.74
CA ALA A 29 -20.35 11.62 -0.31
C ALA A 29 -18.85 11.72 0.02
N ASN A 30 -17.98 11.13 -0.82
CA ASN A 30 -16.54 11.07 -0.58
C ASN A 30 -15.72 11.94 -1.53
N VAL A 31 -16.34 12.83 -2.30
CA VAL A 31 -15.65 13.64 -3.32
C VAL A 31 -14.54 14.50 -2.73
N ASN A 32 -14.72 14.96 -1.48
CA ASN A 32 -13.76 15.80 -0.77
C ASN A 32 -12.88 15.01 0.22
N THR A 33 -12.97 13.68 0.24
CA THR A 33 -12.18 12.83 1.13
C THR A 33 -10.81 12.58 0.48
N PRO A 34 -9.69 13.03 1.08
CA PRO A 34 -8.35 12.81 0.52
C PRO A 34 -8.07 11.32 0.29
N GLY A 35 -7.49 10.99 -0.88
CA GLY A 35 -7.19 9.61 -1.26
C GLY A 35 -8.39 8.82 -1.80
N TYR A 36 -9.60 9.38 -1.80
CA TYR A 36 -10.73 8.74 -2.46
C TYR A 36 -10.54 8.72 -3.99
N SER A 37 -10.94 7.62 -4.62
CA SER A 37 -10.91 7.43 -6.07
C SER A 37 -12.32 7.11 -6.52
N ARG A 38 -12.79 7.87 -7.51
CA ARG A 38 -14.12 7.72 -8.09
C ARG A 38 -14.33 6.29 -8.59
N GLN A 39 -15.49 5.73 -8.29
CA GLN A 39 -15.91 4.41 -8.74
C GLN A 39 -16.92 4.51 -9.89
N GLU A 40 -16.87 3.56 -10.82
CA GLU A 40 -17.79 3.42 -11.94
C GLU A 40 -18.33 2.00 -12.00
N VAL A 41 -19.66 1.89 -12.17
CA VAL A 41 -20.32 0.59 -12.37
C VAL A 41 -20.22 0.22 -13.83
N VAL A 42 -19.66 -0.96 -14.09
CA VAL A 42 -19.62 -1.55 -15.42
C VAL A 42 -20.76 -2.53 -15.56
N LEU A 43 -21.66 -2.26 -16.49
CA LEU A 43 -22.79 -3.13 -16.80
C LEU A 43 -22.44 -4.05 -17.96
N GLN A 44 -22.96 -5.27 -17.92
CA GLN A 44 -22.84 -6.24 -19.01
C GLN A 44 -24.16 -6.98 -19.23
N ILE A 45 -24.29 -7.57 -20.42
CA ILE A 45 -25.43 -8.43 -20.75
C ILE A 45 -25.40 -9.64 -19.82
N ALA A 46 -26.52 -9.92 -19.17
CA ALA A 46 -26.65 -11.11 -18.34
C ALA A 46 -26.60 -12.37 -19.22
N SER A 47 -25.94 -13.42 -18.73
CA SER A 47 -25.73 -14.66 -19.50
C SER A 47 -27.06 -15.19 -20.05
N PRO A 48 -27.17 -15.39 -21.38
CA PRO A 48 -28.43 -15.83 -21.99
C PRO A 48 -28.77 -17.26 -21.55
N ILE A 49 -30.06 -17.59 -21.57
CA ILE A 49 -30.53 -18.97 -21.39
C ILE A 49 -30.81 -19.57 -22.76
N GLU A 50 -30.35 -20.79 -22.98
CA GLU A 50 -30.70 -21.56 -24.16
C GLU A 50 -32.08 -22.21 -23.97
N VAL A 51 -32.97 -21.98 -24.94
CA VAL A 51 -34.30 -22.60 -24.98
C VAL A 51 -34.51 -23.16 -26.38
N ARG A 52 -34.55 -24.50 -26.48
CA ARG A 52 -34.82 -25.23 -27.74
C ARG A 52 -33.86 -24.86 -28.89
N GLY A 53 -32.58 -24.62 -28.58
CA GLY A 53 -31.54 -24.28 -29.55
C GLY A 53 -31.39 -22.78 -29.85
N ASP A 54 -32.26 -21.94 -29.29
CA ASP A 54 -32.17 -20.47 -29.39
C ASP A 54 -31.70 -19.84 -28.07
N PHE A 55 -30.94 -18.75 -28.14
CA PHE A 55 -30.49 -18.01 -26.97
C PHE A 55 -31.43 -16.84 -26.65
N LEU A 56 -31.95 -16.83 -25.42
CA LEU A 56 -32.78 -15.75 -24.89
C LEU A 56 -31.99 -14.89 -23.91
N GLY A 57 -31.92 -13.59 -24.21
CA GLY A 57 -31.27 -12.60 -23.33
C GLY A 57 -32.04 -12.41 -22.02
N ARG A 58 -31.29 -12.23 -20.92
CA ARG A 58 -31.83 -12.07 -19.56
C ARG A 58 -31.76 -10.65 -19.01
N GLY A 59 -31.48 -9.67 -19.86
CA GLY A 59 -31.30 -8.28 -19.46
C GLY A 59 -29.85 -7.98 -19.08
N VAL A 60 -29.66 -7.21 -18.01
CA VAL A 60 -28.37 -6.61 -17.65
C VAL A 60 -27.98 -7.00 -16.23
N GLN A 61 -26.68 -7.11 -15.99
CA GLN A 61 -26.11 -7.30 -14.66
C GLN A 61 -24.91 -6.39 -14.45
N THR A 62 -24.60 -6.10 -13.19
CA THR A 62 -23.34 -5.46 -12.81
C THR A 62 -22.19 -6.44 -13.00
N ALA A 63 -21.24 -6.10 -13.86
CA ALA A 63 -20.04 -6.88 -14.12
C ALA A 63 -18.97 -6.60 -13.06
N ASP A 64 -18.76 -5.31 -12.78
CA ASP A 64 -17.65 -4.84 -11.96
C ASP A 64 -17.91 -3.41 -11.45
N ILE A 65 -17.22 -3.01 -10.39
CA ILE A 65 -17.17 -1.63 -9.91
C ILE A 65 -15.71 -1.19 -10.00
N ARG A 66 -15.37 -0.49 -11.08
CA ARG A 66 -14.00 -0.09 -11.37
C ARG A 66 -13.67 1.23 -10.74
N ARG A 67 -12.44 1.36 -10.26
CA ARG A 67 -11.91 2.62 -9.76
C ARG A 67 -11.28 3.41 -10.90
N HIS A 68 -11.61 4.69 -10.98
CA HIS A 68 -10.94 5.68 -11.81
C HIS A 68 -9.74 6.21 -11.05
N TYR A 69 -8.56 5.74 -11.43
CA TYR A 69 -7.29 6.23 -10.94
C TYR A 69 -6.23 6.09 -12.03
N ASP A 70 -5.19 6.90 -11.95
CA ASP A 70 -4.03 6.74 -12.80
C ASP A 70 -3.18 5.55 -12.30
N LYS A 71 -3.22 4.45 -13.04
CA LYS A 71 -2.48 3.23 -12.71
C LYS A 71 -0.98 3.45 -12.72
N PHE A 72 -0.46 4.26 -13.64
CA PHE A 72 0.98 4.54 -13.73
C PHE A 72 1.44 5.34 -12.51
N LEU A 73 0.72 6.41 -12.17
CA LEU A 73 1.02 7.20 -10.98
C LEU A 73 0.91 6.36 -9.71
N HIS A 74 -0.09 5.49 -9.61
CA HIS A 74 -0.24 4.59 -8.47
C HIS A 74 0.94 3.64 -8.31
N LEU A 75 1.42 3.03 -9.41
CA LEU A 75 2.61 2.18 -9.39
C LEU A 75 3.87 2.97 -9.00
N GLN A 76 4.00 4.21 -9.47
CA GLN A 76 5.10 5.08 -9.09
C GLN A 76 5.06 5.40 -7.58
N ILE A 77 3.89 5.69 -7.02
CA ILE A 77 3.70 5.92 -5.58
C ILE A 77 4.10 4.68 -4.77
N ILE A 78 3.70 3.48 -5.21
CA ILE A 78 4.08 2.22 -4.55
C ILE A 78 5.60 2.05 -4.57
N GLY A 79 6.24 2.24 -5.73
CA GLY A 79 7.70 2.12 -5.86
C GLY A 79 8.45 3.10 -4.97
N GLN A 80 8.02 4.36 -4.92
CA GLN A 80 8.64 5.37 -4.06
C GLN A 80 8.44 5.08 -2.56
N ASN A 81 7.26 4.60 -2.16
CA ASN A 81 7.03 4.17 -0.77
C ASN A 81 7.92 2.99 -0.37
N GLN A 82 8.17 2.04 -1.28
CA GLN A 82 9.08 0.94 -1.02
C GLN A 82 10.52 1.44 -0.82
N SER A 83 11.01 2.34 -1.69
CA SER A 83 12.34 2.94 -1.55
C SER A 83 12.45 3.75 -0.26
N TYR A 84 11.43 4.55 0.06
CA TYR A 84 11.36 5.30 1.31
C TYR A 84 11.41 4.38 2.53
N GLY A 85 10.59 3.33 2.56
CA GLY A 85 10.56 2.36 3.67
C GLY A 85 11.90 1.66 3.88
N ARG A 86 12.61 1.32 2.79
CA ARG A 86 13.97 0.78 2.88
C ARG A 86 14.94 1.77 3.50
N SER A 87 14.97 3.00 2.99
CA SER A 87 15.87 4.04 3.50
C SER A 87 15.56 4.39 4.96
N PHE A 88 14.28 4.44 5.32
CA PHE A 88 13.83 4.67 6.69
C PHE A 88 14.30 3.56 7.65
N ALA A 89 14.12 2.29 7.27
CA ALA A 89 14.61 1.17 8.10
C ALA A 89 16.14 1.17 8.24
N LEU A 90 16.86 1.52 7.17
CA LEU A 90 18.32 1.67 7.20
C LEU A 90 18.74 2.80 8.14
N ASP A 91 18.11 3.98 8.01
CA ASP A 91 18.36 5.14 8.87
C ASP A 91 18.13 4.81 10.34
N GLN A 92 17.03 4.13 10.67
CA GLN A 92 16.76 3.68 12.04
C GLN A 92 17.86 2.76 12.60
N GLY A 93 18.36 1.83 11.78
CA GLY A 93 19.46 0.95 12.17
C GLY A 93 20.78 1.70 12.33
N LEU A 94 21.11 2.57 11.38
CA LEU A 94 22.34 3.36 11.40
C LEU A 94 22.36 4.38 12.52
N SER A 95 21.24 5.00 12.85
CA SER A 95 21.14 5.95 13.97
C SER A 95 21.43 5.27 15.33
N GLN A 96 21.03 4.01 15.50
CA GLN A 96 21.39 3.23 16.70
C GLN A 96 22.90 2.94 16.75
N VAL A 97 23.49 2.59 15.61
CA VAL A 97 24.95 2.38 15.51
C VAL A 97 25.69 3.70 15.79
N GLU A 98 25.25 4.80 15.19
CA GLU A 98 25.82 6.14 15.40
C GLU A 98 25.81 6.53 16.88
N GLN A 99 24.76 6.20 17.64
CA GLN A 99 24.74 6.45 19.09
C GLN A 99 25.85 5.72 19.85
N VAL A 100 26.23 4.51 19.43
CA VAL A 100 27.32 3.72 20.04
C VAL A 100 28.69 4.28 19.64
N PHE A 101 28.83 4.70 18.38
CA PHE A 101 30.08 5.23 17.82
C PHE A 101 30.22 6.74 17.97
N ASN A 102 29.37 7.39 18.78
CA ASN A 102 29.42 8.82 18.98
C ASN A 102 30.64 9.22 19.83
N GLU A 103 31.77 9.44 19.16
CA GLU A 103 33.05 9.84 19.75
C GLU A 103 33.04 11.25 20.38
N ALA A 104 31.99 12.06 20.12
CA ALA A 104 31.86 13.38 20.73
C ALA A 104 31.50 13.32 22.22
N ARG A 105 31.02 12.17 22.72
CA ARG A 105 30.87 11.91 24.15
C ARG A 105 32.10 11.15 24.62
N SER A 106 32.67 11.58 25.75
CA SER A 106 33.92 11.18 26.39
C SER A 106 34.14 9.68 26.68
N LEU A 107 33.28 8.79 26.17
CA LEU A 107 33.28 7.33 26.31
C LEU A 107 33.44 6.60 24.96
N GLY A 108 34.00 7.26 23.95
CA GLY A 108 34.24 6.65 22.63
C GLY A 108 35.32 5.57 22.64
N LEU A 109 35.22 4.60 21.71
CA LEU A 109 36.19 3.50 21.54
C LEU A 109 37.63 4.00 21.37
N SER A 110 37.83 5.13 20.67
CA SER A 110 39.16 5.74 20.52
C SER A 110 39.79 6.06 21.86
N ASN A 111 39.06 6.66 22.80
CA ASN A 111 39.58 6.97 24.13
C ASN A 111 39.97 5.70 24.91
N SER A 112 39.21 4.61 24.76
CA SER A 112 39.54 3.32 25.38
C SER A 112 40.78 2.68 24.75
N LEU A 113 40.94 2.78 23.43
CA LEU A 113 42.13 2.30 22.72
C LEU A 113 43.36 3.13 23.09
N ASP A 114 43.23 4.46 23.16
CA ASP A 114 44.28 5.36 23.60
C ASP A 114 44.70 5.04 25.04
N ALA A 115 43.74 4.81 25.95
CA ALA A 115 44.03 4.40 27.32
C ALA A 115 44.75 3.04 27.39
N PHE A 116 44.35 2.06 26.57
CA PHE A 116 44.98 0.75 26.50
C PHE A 116 46.45 0.85 26.03
N PHE A 117 46.71 1.54 24.92
CA PHE A 117 48.08 1.68 24.40
C PHE A 117 48.95 2.53 25.32
N ASN A 118 48.39 3.55 25.97
CA ASN A 118 49.10 4.33 26.98
C ASN A 118 49.47 3.47 28.21
N ALA A 119 48.57 2.60 28.67
CA ALA A 119 48.87 1.67 29.77
C ALA A 119 49.97 0.67 29.38
N TRP A 120 49.91 0.12 28.16
CA TRP A 120 50.94 -0.78 27.64
C TRP A 120 52.31 -0.10 27.54
N GLN A 121 52.34 1.15 27.06
CA GLN A 121 53.57 1.93 26.97
C GLN A 121 54.16 2.22 28.36
N LYS A 122 53.33 2.55 29.35
CA LYS A 122 53.77 2.73 30.73
C LYS A 122 54.45 1.48 31.30
N VAL A 123 53.86 0.30 31.10
CA VAL A 123 54.45 -0.98 31.51
C VAL A 123 55.78 -1.24 30.78
N SER A 124 55.85 -0.96 29.47
CA SER A 124 57.11 -1.12 28.72
C SER A 124 58.23 -0.18 29.20
N THR A 125 57.89 1.05 29.60
CA THR A 125 58.87 2.04 30.07
C THR A 125 59.23 1.89 31.55
N ASN A 126 58.38 1.24 32.35
CA ASN A 126 58.60 0.99 33.76
C ASN A 126 58.03 -0.38 34.18
N PRO A 127 58.74 -1.49 33.88
CA PRO A 127 58.22 -2.84 34.06
C PRO A 127 58.05 -3.27 35.52
N GLU A 128 58.69 -2.58 36.48
CA GLU A 128 58.56 -2.84 37.93
C GLU A 128 57.56 -1.88 38.61
N GLY A 129 57.02 -0.90 37.88
CA GLY A 129 56.02 0.02 38.39
C GLY A 129 54.66 -0.66 38.55
N MET A 130 54.10 -0.64 39.75
CA MET A 130 52.69 -1.00 39.96
C MET A 130 51.78 -0.03 39.21
N ALA A 131 50.75 -0.58 38.56
CA ALA A 131 49.83 0.07 37.61
C ALA A 131 49.22 1.40 38.09
#